data_AF-A0A942S2L0-F1
#
_entry.id   AF-A0A942S2L0-F1
#
_cell.length_a   1.000
_cell.length_b   1.000
_cell.length_c   1.000
_cell.angle_alpha   90.00
_cell.angle_beta   90.00
_cell.angle_gamma   90.00
#
_symmetry.space_group_name_H-M   'P 1'
#
loop_
_entity.id
_entity.type
_entity.pdbx_description
1 polymer ?
#
loop_
_entity_poly.entity_id
_entity_poly.type
_entity_poly.pdbx_seq_one_letter_code
_entity_poly.pdbx_strand_id
1 'polypeptide(L)'
;MIRRYRSLDDLWCEWGDATTAIMEHIQLKEPLDSKFQWIFSDAAVVIHHADYYAVTVIHTALDSTINQKILLSVQARVSESGGIAVSTLRRSVMP
;
A
#
# COMPACT_ATOMS: atom_id res chain seq x y z
N MET A 1 4.37 7.72 -16.44
CA MET A 1 5.67 7.83 -15.74
C MET A 1 5.63 6.95 -14.49
N ILE A 2 6.73 6.32 -14.07
CA ILE A 2 6.79 5.52 -12.83
C ILE A 2 7.79 6.17 -11.87
N ARG A 3 7.38 6.38 -10.61
CA ARG A 3 8.22 6.85 -9.50
C ARG A 3 8.24 5.79 -8.40
N ARG A 4 9.37 5.61 -7.72
CA ARG A 4 9.52 4.64 -6.63
C ARG A 4 9.92 5.36 -5.35
N TYR A 5 9.41 4.88 -4.22
CA TYR A 5 9.59 5.47 -2.90
C TYR A 5 10.02 4.40 -1.91
N ARG A 6 11.14 4.63 -1.22
CA ARG A 6 11.65 3.76 -0.15
C ARG A 6 11.32 4.28 1.26
N SER A 7 10.61 5.40 1.32
CA SER A 7 10.17 6.05 2.56
C SER A 7 8.67 6.25 2.47
N LEU A 8 7.96 5.82 3.52
CA LEU A 8 6.53 6.07 3.65
C LEU A 8 6.27 7.57 3.83
N ASP A 9 7.16 8.29 4.51
CA ASP A 9 7.01 9.74 4.74
C ASP A 9 7.16 10.54 3.44
N ASP A 10 8.10 10.16 2.57
CA ASP A 10 8.28 10.80 1.26
C ASP A 10 7.05 10.56 0.37
N LEU A 11 6.53 9.34 0.40
CA LEU A 11 5.30 8.99 -0.30
C LEU A 11 4.11 9.80 0.24
N TRP A 12 4.00 9.96 1.56
CA TRP A 12 2.94 10.73 2.19
C TRP A 12 3.03 12.22 1.87
N CYS A 13 4.26 12.75 1.77
CA CYS A 13 4.52 14.15 1.44
C CYS A 13 4.04 14.49 0.03
N GLU A 14 4.28 13.59 -0.94
CA GLU A 14 3.90 13.82 -2.34
C GLU A 14 2.49 13.31 -2.70
N TRP A 15 2.00 12.26 -2.04
CA TRP A 15 0.78 11.52 -2.40
C TRP A 15 -0.11 11.24 -1.18
N GLY A 16 -0.30 12.24 -0.33
CA GLY A 16 -0.91 12.11 1.00
C GLY A 16 -2.30 11.46 1.01
N ASP A 17 -3.23 11.91 0.15
CA ASP A 17 -4.61 11.40 0.16
C ASP A 17 -4.67 9.91 -0.22
N ALA A 18 -3.98 9.52 -1.29
CA ALA A 18 -3.91 8.13 -1.73
C ALA A 18 -3.20 7.24 -0.70
N THR A 19 -2.12 7.75 -0.08
CA THR A 19 -1.38 7.03 0.96
C THR A 19 -2.24 6.83 2.20
N THR A 20 -2.97 7.86 2.63
CA THR A 20 -3.91 7.78 3.77
C THR A 20 -4.98 6.72 3.53
N ALA A 21 -5.62 6.75 2.36
CA ALA A 21 -6.64 5.77 2.00
C ALA A 21 -6.11 4.32 1.98
N ILE A 22 -4.85 4.13 1.54
CA ILE A 22 -4.18 2.81 1.60
C ILE A 22 -4.01 2.36 3.06
N MET A 23 -3.52 3.23 3.93
CA MET A 23 -3.26 2.87 5.33
C MET A 23 -4.57 2.57 6.08
N GLU A 24 -5.63 3.33 5.84
CA GLU A 24 -6.97 3.04 6.37
C GLU A 24 -7.48 1.69 5.89
N HIS A 25 -7.33 1.38 4.60
CA HIS A 25 -7.71 0.07 4.04
C HIS A 25 -6.94 -1.06 4.70
N ILE A 26 -5.62 -0.92 4.89
CA ILE A 26 -4.79 -1.92 5.56
C ILE A 26 -5.28 -2.16 6.99
N GLN A 27 -5.55 -1.09 7.74
CA GLN A 27 -6.00 -1.18 9.13
C GLN A 27 -7.38 -1.87 9.25
N LEU A 28 -8.30 -1.60 8.32
CA LEU A 28 -9.68 -2.08 8.39
C LEU A 28 -9.89 -3.45 7.74
N LYS A 29 -9.14 -3.77 6.68
CA LYS A 29 -9.38 -4.94 5.82
C LYS A 29 -8.28 -5.98 5.87
N GLU A 30 -7.08 -5.61 6.31
CA GLU A 30 -5.94 -6.51 6.36
C GLU A 30 -5.34 -6.58 7.78
N PRO A 31 -6.15 -6.84 8.83
CA PRO A 31 -5.62 -6.98 10.17
C PRO A 31 -4.67 -8.18 10.26
N LEU A 32 -3.66 -8.05 11.13
CA LEU A 32 -2.83 -9.15 11.55
C LEU A 32 -3.42 -9.75 12.83
N ASP A 33 -3.51 -11.07 12.93
CA ASP A 33 -3.98 -11.77 14.14
C ASP A 33 -2.97 -11.75 15.30
N SER A 34 -1.92 -10.93 15.18
CA SER A 34 -0.77 -10.93 16.07
C SER A 34 -0.46 -9.53 16.57
N LYS A 35 0.39 -9.43 17.59
CA LYS A 35 0.96 -8.16 18.08
C LYS A 35 1.90 -7.48 17.07
N PHE A 36 2.18 -8.11 15.93
CA PHE A 36 3.05 -7.55 14.90
C PHE A 36 2.29 -6.54 14.05
N GLN A 37 3.01 -5.56 13.52
CA GLN A 37 2.47 -4.52 12.66
C GLN A 37 2.97 -4.71 11.23
N TRP A 38 2.22 -4.18 10.27
CA TRP A 38 2.69 -4.05 8.90
C TRP A 38 3.88 -3.08 8.85
N ILE A 39 4.97 -3.54 8.24
CA ILE A 39 6.20 -2.77 8.05
C ILE A 39 6.26 -2.39 6.57
N PHE A 40 6.32 -1.08 6.30
CA PHE A 40 6.51 -0.56 4.96
C PHE A 40 7.80 -1.13 4.33
N SER A 41 7.74 -1.55 3.07
CA SER A 41 8.89 -2.08 2.34
C SER A 41 9.26 -1.25 1.12
N ASP A 42 8.29 -0.95 0.25
CA ASP A 42 8.51 -0.19 -0.98
C ASP A 42 7.18 0.37 -1.49
N ALA A 43 7.24 1.40 -2.32
CA ALA A 43 6.08 1.91 -3.01
C ALA A 43 6.42 2.37 -4.43
N ALA A 44 5.42 2.32 -5.30
CA ALA A 44 5.50 2.82 -6.66
C ALA A 44 4.26 3.64 -7.01
N VAL A 45 4.49 4.77 -7.68
CA VAL A 45 3.43 5.60 -8.23
C VAL A 45 3.51 5.55 -9.75
N VAL A 46 2.40 5.19 -10.38
CA VAL A 46 2.24 5.19 -11.82
C VAL A 46 1.33 6.35 -12.19
N ILE A 47 1.91 7.36 -12.84
CA ILE A 47 1.19 8.54 -13.32
C ILE A 47 0.78 8.26 -14.77
N HIS A 48 -0.52 8.33 -15.04
CA HIS A 48 -1.11 8.23 -16.36
C HIS A 48 -1.45 9.63 -16.91
N HIS A 49 -1.99 9.69 -18.13
CA HIS A 49 -2.43 10.97 -18.72
C HIS A 49 -3.69 11.51 -18.02
N ALA A 50 -3.89 12.83 -18.05
CA ALA A 50 -5.06 13.54 -17.51
C ALA A 50 -5.32 13.35 -16.00
N ASP A 51 -4.28 13.51 -15.16
CA ASP A 51 -4.38 13.49 -13.68
C ASP A 51 -4.85 12.17 -13.05
N TYR A 52 -5.01 11.11 -13.84
CA TYR A 52 -5.16 9.75 -13.36
C TYR A 52 -3.83 9.19 -12.85
N TYR A 53 -3.79 8.64 -11.64
CA TYR A 53 -2.61 7.97 -11.11
C TYR A 53 -2.96 6.79 -10.20
N ALA A 54 -1.99 5.89 -10.02
CA ALA A 54 -2.09 4.77 -9.11
C ALA A 54 -0.90 4.74 -8.14
N VAL A 55 -1.17 4.66 -6.84
CA VAL A 55 -0.17 4.46 -5.80
C VAL A 55 -0.25 3.02 -5.35
N THR A 56 0.86 2.29 -5.38
CA THR A 56 0.96 0.92 -4.89
C THR A 56 1.98 0.86 -3.77
N VAL A 57 1.57 0.34 -2.62
CA VAL A 57 2.43 0.20 -1.44
C VAL A 57 2.56 -1.28 -1.07
N ILE A 58 3.79 -1.68 -0.78
CA ILE A 58 4.14 -3.03 -0.34
C ILE A 58 4.52 -2.96 1.14
N HIS A 59 3.82 -3.77 1.93
CA HIS A 59 4.12 -4.00 3.34
C HIS A 59 4.54 -5.45 3.55
N THR A 60 5.31 -5.67 4.61
CA THR A 60 5.64 -7.01 5.11
C THR A 60 5.32 -7.12 6.59
N ALA A 61 4.96 -8.30 7.05
CA ALA A 61 4.76 -8.58 8.47
C ALA A 61 5.12 -10.03 8.78
N LEU A 62 5.44 -10.32 10.04
CA LEU A 62 5.52 -11.69 10.53
C LEU A 62 4.13 -12.14 10.99
N ASP A 63 3.62 -13.21 10.40
CA ASP A 63 2.41 -13.87 10.88
C ASP A 63 2.80 -14.95 11.88
N SER A 64 2.42 -14.74 13.15
CA SER A 64 2.75 -15.68 14.23
C SER A 64 2.00 -16.99 14.16
N THR A 65 0.87 -17.05 13.46
CA THR A 65 0.03 -18.26 13.36
C THR A 65 0.71 -19.30 12.50
N ILE A 66 1.40 -18.87 11.44
CA ILE A 66 2.15 -19.74 10.53
C ILE A 66 3.67 -19.59 10.67
N ASN A 67 4.15 -18.69 11.53
CA ASN A 67 5.55 -18.37 11.75
C ASN A 67 6.31 -18.03 10.44
N GLN A 68 5.68 -17.28 9.55
CA GLN A 68 6.22 -16.92 8.24
C GLN A 68 6.01 -15.43 7.94
N LYS A 69 6.90 -14.87 7.11
CA LYS A 69 6.72 -13.50 6.63
C LYS A 69 5.63 -13.47 5.57
N ILE A 70 4.75 -12.50 5.65
CA ILE A 70 3.71 -12.23 4.65
C ILE A 70 4.05 -10.92 3.96
N LEU A 71 3.89 -10.91 2.65
CA LEU A 71 3.89 -9.72 1.82
C LEU A 71 2.45 -9.30 1.54
N LEU A 72 2.17 -8.02 1.68
CA LEU A 72 0.92 -7.38 1.34
C LEU A 72 1.18 -6.27 0.33
N SER A 73 0.47 -6.28 -0.79
CA SER A 73 0.50 -5.24 -1.81
C SER A 73 -0.89 -4.62 -1.92
N VAL A 74 -1.00 -3.32 -1.67
CA VAL A 74 -2.25 -2.55 -1.74
C VAL A 74 -2.08 -1.43 -2.74
N GLN A 75 -3.12 -1.15 -3.51
CA GLN A 75 -3.14 -0.10 -4.51
C GLN A 75 -4.33 0.84 -4.32
N ALA A 76 -4.05 2.14 -4.34
CA ALA A 76 -5.03 3.19 -4.56
C ALA A 76 -4.98 3.64 -6.03
N ARG A 77 -6.15 3.78 -6.65
CA ARG A 77 -6.32 4.42 -7.95
C ARG A 77 -7.08 5.71 -7.75
N VAL A 78 -6.55 6.80 -8.28
CA VAL A 78 -7.12 8.14 -8.17
C VAL A 78 -7.58 8.59 -9.53
N SER A 79 -8.89 8.82 -9.68
CA SER A 79 -9.52 9.30 -10.91
C SER A 79 -9.30 10.80 -11.12
N GLU A 80 -9.54 11.27 -12.34
CA GLU A 80 -9.46 12.70 -12.70
C GLU A 80 -10.37 13.58 -11.83
N SER A 81 -11.50 13.03 -11.38
CA SER A 81 -12.44 13.70 -10.47
C SER A 81 -12.01 13.72 -9.00
N GLY A 82 -10.82 13.21 -8.67
CA GLY A 82 -10.31 13.08 -7.30
C GLY A 82 -10.88 11.88 -6.53
N GLY A 83 -11.62 10.98 -7.19
CA GLY A 83 -12.14 9.77 -6.56
C GLY A 83 -11.03 8.76 -6.27
N ILE A 84 -10.93 8.28 -5.03
CA ILE A 84 -9.92 7.30 -4.61
C ILE A 84 -10.57 5.93 -4.40
N ALA A 85 -10.10 4.92 -5.13
CA ALA A 85 -10.51 3.53 -4.97
C ALA A 85 -9.32 2.68 -4.53
N VAL A 86 -9.45 1.99 -3.39
CA VAL A 86 -8.38 1.17 -2.80
C VAL A 86 -8.70 -0.31 -2.91
N SER A 87 -7.69 -1.12 -3.22
CA SER A 87 -7.82 -2.57 -3.32
C SER A 87 -6.54 -3.30 -2.92
N THR A 88 -6.70 -4.47 -2.30
CA THR A 88 -5.59 -5.40 -2.07
C THR A 88 -5.27 -6.13 -3.37
N LEU A 89 -4.06 -5.99 -3.89
CA LEU A 89 -3.61 -6.69 -5.10
C LEU A 89 -3.09 -8.08 -4.80
N ARG A 90 -2.36 -8.23 -3.69
CA ARG A 90 -1.71 -9.48 -3.32
C ARG A 90 -1.50 -9.55 -1.82
N ARG A 91 -1.84 -10.70 -1.25
CA ARG A 91 -1.38 -11.13 0.07
C ARG A 91 -0.80 -12.53 -0.08
N SER A 92 0.49 -12.70 0.23
CA SER A 92 1.13 -14.01 0.09
C SER A 92 2.23 -14.21 1.10
N VAL A 93 2.35 -15.44 1.57
CA VAL A 93 3.51 -15.92 2.30
C VAL A 93 4.77 -15.71 1.44
N MET A 94 5.80 -15.16 2.06
CA MET A 94 7.13 -15.07 1.47
C MET A 94 7.88 -16.40 1.70
N PRO A 95 8.54 -16.95 0.66
CA PRO A 95 9.35 -18.15 0.78
C PRO A 95 10.58 -17.95 1.67
#